data_AF-A0A2V6ZW71-F1
#
_entry.id   AF-A0A2V6ZW71-F1
#
_cell.length_a   1.000
_cell.length_b   1.000
_cell.length_c   1.000
_cell.angle_alpha   90.00
_cell.angle_beta   90.00
_cell.angle_gamma   90.00
#
_symmetry.space_group_name_H-M   'P 1'
#
loop_
_entity.id
_entity.type
_entity.pdbx_description
1 polymer ?
#
loop_
_entity_poly.entity_id
_entity_poly.type
_entity_poly.pdbx_seq_one_letter_code
_entity_poly.pdbx_strand_id
1 'polypeptide(L)'
;LRAWGVLAPVIFIGLQAVQVIISPIPGELTGILGGYLFGQWGGLLYSTIGLTLGSVASFAVGRWLGARYVRKLVSSAVWRKMGFIVEAEGAVLCFIIFLIPGLPKDMACYLFGLSPLPLWVFAVVSTLGRIPDTWVLSAQGAHAASGDYLEVVFLTAIVVAIALPLYYYRNRLVGWFRGKLAHSTDRAG
;
A
#
# COMPACT_ATOMS: atom_id res chain seq x y z
N LEU A 1 4.85 9.58 23.00
CA LEU A 1 3.45 9.77 22.51
C LEU A 1 2.41 9.78 23.64
N ARG A 2 2.46 8.88 24.65
CA ARG A 2 1.51 8.94 25.80
C ARG A 2 1.53 10.26 26.59
N ALA A 3 2.68 10.95 26.63
CA ALA A 3 2.81 12.28 27.25
C ALA A 3 2.18 13.44 26.45
N TRP A 4 1.74 13.21 25.21
CA TRP A 4 1.25 14.27 24.29
C TRP A 4 -0.27 14.36 24.25
N GLY A 5 -0.99 13.58 25.07
CA GLY A 5 -2.44 13.66 25.24
C GLY A 5 -3.20 13.65 23.90
N VAL A 6 -4.01 14.70 23.68
CA VAL A 6 -4.86 14.89 22.49
C VAL A 6 -4.06 15.04 21.18
N LEU A 7 -2.78 15.42 21.23
CA LEU A 7 -1.95 15.60 20.02
C LEU A 7 -1.33 14.29 19.51
N ALA A 8 -1.35 13.21 20.30
CA ALA A 8 -0.73 11.94 19.92
C ALA A 8 -1.25 11.37 18.59
N PRO A 9 -2.57 11.38 18.28
CA PRO A 9 -3.08 10.93 16.99
C PRO A 9 -2.58 11.75 15.81
N VAL A 10 -2.53 13.09 15.95
CA VAL A 10 -2.10 14.00 14.88
C VAL A 10 -0.63 13.76 14.54
N ILE A 11 0.22 13.63 15.55
CA ILE A 11 1.65 13.36 15.37
C ILE A 11 1.86 11.99 14.73
N PHE A 12 1.09 10.99 15.14
CA PHE A 12 1.17 9.64 14.57
C PHE A 12 0.72 9.60 13.11
N ILE A 13 -0.36 10.31 12.75
CA ILE A 13 -0.81 10.48 11.36
C ILE A 13 0.29 11.14 10.52
N GLY A 14 0.87 12.24 11.01
CA GLY A 14 1.96 12.94 10.33
C GLY A 14 3.19 12.05 10.15
N LEU A 15 3.56 11.28 11.17
CA LEU A 15 4.68 10.35 11.12
C LEU A 15 4.48 9.27 10.04
N GLN A 16 3.28 8.69 9.95
CA GLN A 16 2.98 7.71 8.90
C GLN A 16 2.96 8.33 7.51
N ALA A 17 2.38 9.52 7.37
CA ALA A 17 2.38 10.22 6.08
C ALA A 17 3.82 10.47 5.60
N VAL A 18 4.70 10.95 6.50
CA VAL A 18 6.12 11.18 6.23
C VAL A 18 6.85 9.86 5.95
N GLN A 19 6.57 8.80 6.70
CA GLN A 19 7.17 7.48 6.48
C GLN A 19 6.88 6.95 5.07
N VAL A 20 5.64 7.03 4.59
CA VAL A 20 5.28 6.62 3.22
C VAL A 20 6.01 7.45 2.17
N ILE A 21 6.28 8.73 2.44
CA ILE A 21 7.00 9.60 1.52
C ILE A 21 8.49 9.24 1.47
N ILE A 22 9.15 9.14 2.62
CA ILE A 22 10.62 8.99 2.68
C ILE A 22 11.03 7.53 2.40
N SER A 23 10.18 6.54 2.73
CA SER A 23 10.29 5.13 2.36
C SER A 23 11.50 4.28 2.86
N PRO A 24 12.34 4.61 3.89
CA PRO A 24 13.29 3.63 4.42
C PRO A 24 12.70 2.84 5.61
N ILE A 25 11.60 3.31 6.18
CA ILE A 25 10.96 2.72 7.37
C ILE A 25 9.84 1.79 6.89
N PRO A 26 9.85 0.50 7.26
CA PRO A 26 8.76 -0.43 6.95
C PRO A 26 7.44 0.07 7.55
N GLY A 27 6.40 0.22 6.72
CA GLY A 27 5.09 0.70 7.16
C GLY A 27 4.42 -0.24 8.15
N GLU A 28 4.77 -1.52 8.10
CA GLU A 28 4.28 -2.57 8.99
C GLU A 28 4.61 -2.25 10.46
N LEU A 29 5.81 -1.75 10.72
CA LEU A 29 6.23 -1.36 12.08
C LEU A 29 5.36 -0.21 12.61
N THR A 30 5.03 0.76 11.74
CA THR A 30 4.20 1.89 12.13
C THR A 30 2.74 1.49 12.37
N GLY A 31 2.23 0.49 11.65
CA GLY A 31 0.89 -0.08 11.88
C GLY A 31 0.79 -0.79 13.24
N ILE A 32 1.77 -1.62 13.59
CA ILE A 32 1.86 -2.26 14.92
C ILE A 32 1.95 -1.20 16.01
N LEU A 33 2.77 -0.17 15.81
CA LEU A 33 2.88 0.94 16.75
C LEU A 33 1.54 1.67 16.95
N GLY A 34 0.74 1.83 15.89
CA GLY A 34 -0.61 2.38 15.97
C GLY A 34 -1.52 1.56 16.87
N GLY A 35 -1.54 0.24 16.68
CA GLY A 35 -2.26 -0.69 17.54
C GLY A 35 -1.83 -0.62 19.00
N TYR A 36 -0.51 -0.58 19.22
CA TYR A 36 0.08 -0.54 20.56
C TYR A 36 -0.27 0.75 21.32
N LEU A 37 -0.37 1.87 20.62
CA LEU A 37 -0.63 3.18 21.21
C LEU A 37 -2.12 3.51 21.36
N PHE A 38 -2.95 3.09 20.41
CA PHE A 38 -4.35 3.54 20.28
C PHE A 38 -5.36 2.39 20.30
N GLY A 39 -4.91 1.16 20.54
CA GLY A 39 -5.74 -0.04 20.44
C GLY A 39 -6.05 -0.41 18.99
N GLN A 40 -6.75 -1.52 18.79
CA GLN A 40 -7.03 -2.05 17.46
C GLN A 40 -7.78 -1.07 16.55
N TRP A 41 -8.89 -0.51 17.02
CA TRP A 41 -9.76 0.36 16.21
C TRP A 41 -9.19 1.77 16.04
N GLY A 42 -8.59 2.33 17.10
CA GLY A 42 -7.91 3.63 17.01
C GLY A 42 -6.66 3.54 16.13
N GLY A 43 -5.88 2.47 16.27
CA GLY A 43 -4.73 2.18 15.42
C GLY A 43 -5.12 2.04 13.96
N LEU A 44 -6.21 1.32 13.66
CA LEU A 44 -6.73 1.19 12.30
C LEU A 44 -7.13 2.54 11.72
N LEU A 45 -7.92 3.33 12.45
CA LEU A 45 -8.42 4.63 11.98
C LEU A 45 -7.27 5.60 11.68
N TYR A 46 -6.39 5.83 12.65
CA TYR A 46 -5.30 6.80 12.50
C TYR A 46 -4.26 6.34 11.48
N SER A 47 -4.00 5.04 11.39
CA SER A 47 -3.10 4.50 10.36
C SER A 47 -3.69 4.59 8.97
N THR A 48 -4.98 4.33 8.80
CA THR A 48 -5.65 4.53 7.52
C THR A 48 -5.50 5.98 7.07
N ILE A 49 -5.76 6.95 7.94
CA ILE A 49 -5.62 8.38 7.60
C ILE A 49 -4.17 8.73 7.22
N GLY A 50 -3.20 8.38 8.07
CA GLY A 50 -1.78 8.69 7.83
C GLY A 50 -1.23 8.05 6.56
N LEU A 51 -1.49 6.76 6.37
CA LEU A 51 -1.03 6.01 5.20
C LEU A 51 -1.70 6.51 3.92
N THR A 52 -2.98 6.86 3.94
CA THR A 52 -3.68 7.44 2.79
C THR A 52 -3.09 8.80 2.41
N LEU A 53 -2.87 9.69 3.39
CA LEU A 53 -2.26 11.01 3.14
C LEU A 53 -0.86 10.87 2.54
N GLY A 54 -0.03 10.01 3.12
CA GLY A 54 1.30 9.71 2.59
C GLY A 54 1.24 9.12 1.19
N SER A 55 0.35 8.16 0.94
CA SER A 55 0.19 7.51 -0.37
C SER A 55 -0.20 8.51 -1.45
N VAL A 56 -1.17 9.38 -1.16
CA VAL A 56 -1.61 10.45 -2.07
C VAL A 56 -0.49 11.43 -2.35
N ALA A 57 0.28 11.82 -1.34
CA ALA A 57 1.43 12.70 -1.51
C ALA A 57 2.51 12.07 -2.40
N SER A 58 2.93 10.83 -2.12
CA SER A 58 3.90 10.08 -2.93
C SER A 58 3.45 9.91 -4.37
N PHE A 59 2.16 9.63 -4.59
CA PHE A 59 1.56 9.55 -5.92
C PHE A 59 1.58 10.89 -6.66
N ALA A 60 1.27 12.00 -5.97
CA ALA A 60 1.35 13.35 -6.54
C ALA A 60 2.78 13.73 -6.91
N VAL A 61 3.76 13.37 -6.07
CA VAL A 61 5.20 13.54 -6.37
C VAL A 61 5.58 12.71 -7.59
N GLY A 62 5.17 11.45 -7.67
CA GLY A 62 5.39 10.58 -8.83
C GLY A 62 4.81 11.17 -10.12
N ARG A 63 3.57 11.69 -10.08
CA ARG A 63 2.90 12.37 -11.19
C ARG A 63 3.68 13.58 -11.68
N TRP A 64 4.13 14.42 -10.75
CA TRP A 64 4.86 15.63 -11.05
C TRP A 64 6.24 15.31 -11.66
N LEU A 65 6.96 14.35 -11.10
CA LEU A 65 8.24 13.87 -11.64
C LEU A 65 8.08 13.24 -13.01
N GLY A 66 7.01 12.45 -13.19
CA GLY A 66 6.65 11.82 -14.46
C GLY A 66 6.44 12.82 -15.58
N ALA A 67 5.61 13.83 -15.32
CA ALA A 67 5.28 14.87 -16.29
C ALA A 67 6.49 15.74 -16.66
N ARG A 68 7.38 16.02 -15.70
CA ARG A 68 8.45 17.02 -15.85
C ARG A 68 9.79 16.44 -16.31
N TYR A 69 10.14 15.23 -15.85
CA TYR A 69 11.47 14.63 -16.05
C TYR A 69 11.39 13.30 -16.80
N VAL A 70 10.63 12.34 -16.28
CA VAL A 70 10.66 10.95 -16.81
C VAL A 70 10.19 10.89 -18.26
N ARG A 71 9.16 11.66 -18.63
CA ARG A 71 8.68 11.74 -20.02
C ARG A 71 9.74 12.24 -21.02
N LYS A 72 10.73 13.02 -20.56
CA LYS A 72 11.82 13.55 -21.40
C LYS A 72 13.02 12.60 -21.48
N LEU A 73 13.18 11.71 -20.51
CA LEU A 73 14.32 10.80 -20.39
C LEU A 73 14.05 9.42 -20.99
N VAL A 74 12.78 9.04 -21.12
CA VAL A 74 12.36 7.69 -21.52
C VAL A 74 11.83 7.70 -22.95
N SER A 75 12.22 6.70 -23.76
CA SER A 75 11.75 6.57 -25.14
C SER A 75 10.23 6.35 -25.21
N SER A 76 9.60 6.81 -26.29
CA SER A 76 8.15 6.72 -26.52
C SER A 76 7.62 5.29 -26.40
N ALA A 77 8.44 4.29 -26.75
CA ALA A 77 8.10 2.88 -26.65
C ALA A 77 8.03 2.38 -25.19
N VAL A 78 8.93 2.83 -24.31
CA VAL A 78 8.92 2.48 -22.89
C VAL A 78 7.83 3.26 -22.15
N TRP A 79 7.63 4.54 -22.49
CA TRP A 79 6.54 5.35 -21.94
C TRP A 79 5.16 4.75 -22.24
N ARG A 80 4.96 4.27 -23.48
CA ARG A 80 3.71 3.60 -23.88
C ARG A 80 3.48 2.26 -23.18
N LYS A 81 4.55 1.53 -22.82
CA LYS A 81 4.44 0.33 -21.97
C LYS A 81 4.01 0.66 -20.54
N MET A 82 4.39 1.83 -20.00
CA MET A 82 3.88 2.33 -18.71
C MET A 82 2.43 2.81 -18.81
N GLY A 83 2.03 3.34 -19.97
CA GLY A 83 0.65 3.69 -20.29
C GLY A 83 -0.31 2.50 -20.47
N PHE A 84 0.21 1.26 -20.45
CA PHE A 84 -0.62 0.03 -20.55
C PHE A 84 -1.49 -0.19 -19.29
N ILE A 85 -1.29 0.60 -18.24
CA ILE A 85 -2.18 0.67 -17.09
C ILE A 85 -3.39 1.56 -17.47
N VAL A 86 -4.34 1.00 -18.21
CA VAL A 86 -5.64 1.63 -18.51
C VAL A 86 -6.49 1.65 -17.24
N GLU A 87 -7.28 2.72 -17.01
CA GLU A 87 -7.90 3.04 -15.71
C GLU A 87 -8.48 1.84 -14.93
N ALA A 88 -9.25 0.96 -15.57
CA ALA A 88 -9.86 -0.20 -14.92
C ALA A 88 -8.83 -1.24 -14.48
N GLU A 89 -7.88 -1.60 -15.34
CA GLU A 89 -6.80 -2.55 -15.01
C GLU A 89 -5.83 -1.96 -13.98
N GLY A 90 -5.61 -0.64 -14.03
CA GLY A 90 -4.77 0.07 -13.06
C GLY A 90 -5.36 0.14 -11.67
N ALA A 91 -6.67 0.36 -11.58
CA ALA A 91 -7.37 0.26 -10.31
C ALA A 91 -7.26 -1.16 -9.73
N VAL A 92 -7.53 -2.20 -10.54
CA VAL A 92 -7.42 -3.59 -10.07
C VAL A 92 -6.00 -3.93 -9.63
N LEU A 93 -4.98 -3.57 -10.42
CA LEU A 93 -3.59 -3.80 -10.06
C LEU A 93 -3.20 -3.05 -8.79
N CYS A 94 -3.64 -1.80 -8.63
CA CYS A 94 -3.46 -1.02 -7.41
C CYS A 94 -4.09 -1.74 -6.23
N PHE A 95 -5.33 -2.20 -6.35
CA PHE A 95 -6.00 -2.91 -5.26
C PHE A 95 -5.21 -4.15 -4.84
N ILE A 96 -4.79 -4.99 -5.80
CA ILE A 96 -4.04 -6.23 -5.55
C ILE A 96 -2.71 -5.94 -4.85
N ILE A 97 -1.96 -4.92 -5.31
CA ILE A 97 -0.65 -4.58 -4.71
C ILE A 97 -0.81 -4.16 -3.26
N PHE A 98 -1.84 -3.38 -2.94
CA PHE A 98 -2.03 -2.87 -1.57
C PHE A 98 -2.69 -3.89 -0.65
N LEU A 99 -3.46 -4.84 -1.22
CA LEU A 99 -4.06 -5.95 -0.50
C LEU A 99 -3.03 -6.99 -0.05
N ILE A 100 -2.01 -7.27 -0.86
CA ILE A 100 -1.01 -8.29 -0.55
C ILE A 100 0.00 -7.73 0.48
N PRO A 101 0.15 -8.35 1.65
CA PRO A 101 1.15 -7.93 2.64
C PRO A 101 2.58 -8.22 2.14
N GLY A 102 3.54 -7.38 2.57
CA GLY A 102 4.96 -7.53 2.23
C GLY A 102 5.38 -7.02 0.83
N LEU A 103 4.44 -6.52 0.02
CA LEU A 103 4.80 -5.80 -1.20
C LEU A 103 5.27 -4.37 -0.88
N PRO A 104 6.16 -3.78 -1.71
CA PRO A 104 6.65 -2.41 -1.52
C PRO A 104 5.58 -1.38 -1.92
N LYS A 105 4.52 -1.24 -1.11
CA LYS A 105 3.34 -0.39 -1.36
C LYS A 105 3.72 1.08 -1.51
N ASP A 106 4.67 1.55 -0.73
CA ASP A 106 5.07 2.97 -0.71
C ASP A 106 5.80 3.35 -2.02
N MET A 107 6.65 2.44 -2.52
CA MET A 107 7.24 2.55 -3.86
C MET A 107 6.18 2.46 -4.97
N ALA A 108 5.17 1.60 -4.80
CA ALA A 108 4.06 1.49 -5.75
C ALA A 108 3.29 2.80 -5.89
N CYS A 109 3.14 3.60 -4.83
CA CYS A 109 2.50 4.92 -4.89
C CYS A 109 3.16 5.83 -5.94
N TYR A 110 4.49 5.88 -5.94
CA TYR A 110 5.27 6.65 -6.92
C TYR A 110 5.08 6.12 -8.36
N LEU A 111 5.08 4.79 -8.53
CA LEU A 111 4.90 4.14 -9.83
C LEU A 111 3.51 4.39 -10.40
N PHE A 112 2.45 4.28 -9.59
CA PHE A 112 1.10 4.65 -9.99
C PHE A 112 0.98 6.16 -10.27
N GLY A 113 1.81 6.98 -9.62
CA GLY A 113 1.99 8.39 -9.96
C GLY A 113 2.36 8.60 -11.44
N LEU A 114 3.15 7.71 -12.04
CA LEU A 114 3.58 7.80 -13.43
C LEU A 114 2.50 7.34 -14.43
N SER A 115 1.46 6.65 -13.97
CA SER A 115 0.38 6.13 -14.80
C SER A 115 -0.73 7.18 -15.02
N PRO A 116 -1.63 6.96 -16.00
CA PRO A 116 -2.78 7.84 -16.23
C PRO A 116 -3.90 7.68 -15.19
N LEU A 117 -3.72 6.84 -14.16
CA LEU A 117 -4.74 6.58 -13.13
C LEU A 117 -5.13 7.89 -12.40
N PRO A 118 -6.44 8.22 -12.30
CA PRO A 118 -6.88 9.39 -11.57
C PRO A 118 -6.52 9.33 -10.09
N LEU A 119 -6.19 10.48 -9.49
CA LEU A 119 -5.80 10.57 -8.08
C LEU A 119 -6.86 10.04 -7.13
N TRP A 120 -8.13 10.36 -7.38
CA TRP A 120 -9.23 9.92 -6.53
C TRP A 120 -9.43 8.39 -6.59
N VAL A 121 -9.28 7.79 -7.78
CA VAL A 121 -9.36 6.32 -7.96
C VAL A 121 -8.23 5.67 -7.17
N PHE A 122 -7.01 6.16 -7.35
CA PHE A 122 -5.86 5.69 -6.58
C PHE A 122 -6.08 5.83 -5.08
N ALA A 123 -6.54 6.98 -4.60
CA ALA A 123 -6.74 7.23 -3.17
C ALA A 123 -7.76 6.26 -2.58
N VAL A 124 -8.91 6.05 -3.23
CA VAL A 124 -9.93 5.11 -2.74
C VAL A 124 -9.41 3.68 -2.77
N VAL A 125 -8.86 3.25 -3.90
CA VAL A 125 -8.44 1.86 -4.10
C VAL A 125 -7.26 1.47 -3.22
N SER A 126 -6.24 2.34 -3.11
CA SER A 126 -5.10 2.10 -2.23
C SER A 126 -5.53 2.07 -0.77
N THR A 127 -6.41 2.98 -0.34
CA THR A 127 -6.95 3.00 1.02
C THR A 127 -7.68 1.70 1.34
N LEU A 128 -8.63 1.30 0.49
CA LEU A 128 -9.38 0.06 0.67
C LEU A 128 -8.47 -1.18 0.66
N GLY A 129 -7.46 -1.20 -0.22
CA GLY A 129 -6.48 -2.28 -0.27
C GLY A 129 -5.65 -2.39 1.01
N ARG A 130 -5.33 -1.28 1.69
CA ARG A 130 -4.54 -1.29 2.93
C ARG A 130 -5.33 -1.67 4.18
N ILE A 131 -6.66 -1.53 4.18
CA ILE A 131 -7.48 -1.74 5.39
C ILE A 131 -7.24 -3.12 6.03
N PRO A 132 -7.28 -4.25 5.29
CA PRO A 132 -7.11 -5.57 5.91
C PRO A 132 -5.75 -5.72 6.61
N ASP A 133 -4.68 -5.32 5.93
CA ASP A 133 -3.32 -5.35 6.46
C ASP A 133 -3.16 -4.43 7.68
N THR A 134 -3.67 -3.21 7.58
CA THR A 134 -3.62 -2.22 8.67
C THR A 134 -4.40 -2.69 9.89
N TRP A 135 -5.52 -3.38 9.69
CA TRP A 135 -6.33 -3.94 10.76
C TRP A 135 -5.58 -5.06 11.50
N VAL A 136 -4.96 -5.98 10.77
CA VAL A 136 -4.14 -7.06 11.35
C VAL A 136 -2.97 -6.49 12.16
N LEU A 137 -2.23 -5.53 11.60
CA LEU A 137 -1.11 -4.88 12.29
C LEU A 137 -1.58 -4.13 13.54
N SER A 138 -2.72 -3.43 13.46
CA SER A 138 -3.29 -2.71 14.60
C SER A 138 -3.80 -3.67 15.69
N ALA A 139 -4.34 -4.83 15.31
CA ALA A 139 -4.70 -5.88 16.24
C ALA A 139 -3.45 -6.44 16.93
N GLN A 140 -2.42 -6.81 16.18
CA GLN A 140 -1.15 -7.31 16.73
C GLN A 140 -0.52 -6.31 17.72
N GLY A 141 -0.51 -5.04 17.39
CA GLY A 141 -0.04 -3.98 18.28
C GLY A 141 -0.83 -3.90 19.58
N ALA A 142 -2.15 -4.00 19.51
CA ALA A 142 -3.02 -3.94 20.68
C ALA A 142 -2.80 -5.13 21.63
N HIS A 143 -2.67 -6.35 21.09
CA HIS A 143 -2.41 -7.56 21.88
C HIS A 143 -0.97 -7.58 22.45
N ALA A 144 0.00 -7.02 21.71
CA ALA A 144 1.34 -6.80 22.24
C ALA A 144 1.34 -5.83 23.42
N ALA A 145 0.48 -4.80 23.40
CA ALA A 145 0.35 -3.85 24.51
C ALA A 145 -0.29 -4.46 25.76
N SER A 146 -1.17 -5.47 25.61
CA SER A 146 -1.77 -6.20 26.74
C SER A 146 -0.87 -7.31 27.29
N GLY A 147 0.29 -7.57 26.69
CA GLY A 147 1.25 -8.58 27.14
C GLY A 147 0.92 -10.00 26.67
N ASP A 148 -0.01 -10.17 25.74
CA ASP A 148 -0.41 -11.48 25.20
C ASP A 148 0.46 -11.86 24.00
N TYR A 149 1.71 -12.22 24.28
CA TYR A 149 2.71 -12.52 23.24
C TYR A 149 2.40 -13.80 22.46
N LEU A 150 1.59 -14.71 23.00
CA LEU A 150 1.17 -15.93 22.31
C LEU A 150 0.30 -15.61 21.10
N GLU A 151 -0.66 -14.70 21.26
CA GLU A 151 -1.55 -14.28 20.16
C GLU A 151 -0.79 -13.48 19.09
N VAL A 152 0.18 -12.64 19.50
CA VAL A 152 1.07 -11.91 18.58
C VAL A 152 1.90 -12.89 17.72
N VAL A 153 2.47 -13.91 18.33
CA VAL A 153 3.24 -14.94 17.60
C VAL A 153 2.33 -15.73 16.65
N PHE A 154 1.13 -16.09 17.08
CA PHE A 154 0.17 -16.84 16.26
C PHE A 154 -0.32 -16.02 15.05
N LEU A 155 -0.70 -14.76 15.25
CA LEU A 155 -1.09 -13.85 14.16
C LEU A 155 0.06 -13.61 13.18
N THR A 156 1.28 -13.42 13.70
CA THR A 156 2.48 -13.26 12.86
C THR A 156 2.73 -14.52 12.03
N ALA A 157 2.57 -15.70 12.61
CA ALA A 157 2.72 -16.97 11.91
C ALA A 157 1.68 -17.13 10.80
N ILE A 158 0.42 -16.73 11.01
CA ILE A 158 -0.62 -16.74 9.97
C ILE A 158 -0.29 -15.79 8.83
N VAL A 159 0.12 -14.54 9.13
CA VAL A 159 0.51 -13.57 8.10
C VAL A 159 1.68 -14.10 7.28
N VAL A 160 2.70 -14.67 7.92
CA VAL A 160 3.85 -15.28 7.24
C VAL A 160 3.42 -16.50 6.42
N ALA A 161 2.55 -17.36 6.93
CA ALA A 161 2.03 -18.53 6.23
C ALA A 161 1.18 -18.18 5.00
N ILE A 162 0.54 -17.00 4.97
CA ILE A 162 -0.20 -16.48 3.82
C ILE A 162 0.72 -15.71 2.87
N ALA A 163 1.61 -14.88 3.40
CA ALA A 163 2.53 -14.04 2.63
C ALA A 163 3.61 -14.86 1.91
N LEU A 164 4.12 -15.94 2.50
CA LEU A 164 5.15 -16.79 1.90
C LEU A 164 4.67 -17.47 0.59
N PRO A 165 3.51 -18.16 0.56
CA PRO A 165 2.94 -18.68 -0.69
C PRO A 165 2.62 -17.57 -1.68
N LEU A 166 2.02 -16.45 -1.26
CA LEU A 166 1.74 -15.31 -2.14
C LEU A 166 3.01 -14.75 -2.77
N TYR A 167 4.08 -14.60 -2.00
CA TYR A 167 5.39 -14.15 -2.44
C TYR A 167 6.07 -15.15 -3.38
N TYR A 168 5.98 -16.45 -3.07
CA TYR A 168 6.56 -17.53 -3.85
C TYR A 168 5.83 -17.70 -5.20
N TYR A 169 4.50 -17.65 -5.19
CA TYR A 169 3.67 -17.79 -6.39
C TYR A 169 3.41 -16.47 -7.12
N ARG A 170 4.03 -15.36 -6.69
CA ARG A 170 3.81 -14.04 -7.30
C ARG A 170 4.01 -14.03 -8.82
N ASN A 171 5.03 -14.74 -9.31
CA ASN A 171 5.33 -14.80 -10.74
C ASN A 171 4.27 -15.58 -11.53
N ARG A 172 3.65 -16.60 -10.90
CA ARG A 172 2.54 -17.37 -11.48
C ARG A 172 1.24 -16.58 -11.49
N LEU A 173 0.94 -15.87 -10.40
CA LEU A 173 -0.26 -15.03 -10.28
C LEU A 173 -0.23 -13.88 -11.29
N VAL A 174 0.89 -13.16 -11.38
CA VAL A 174 1.08 -12.08 -12.37
C VAL A 174 1.04 -12.62 -13.81
N GLY A 175 1.59 -13.82 -14.05
CA GLY A 175 1.49 -14.50 -15.34
C GLY A 175 0.06 -14.90 -15.74
N TRP A 176 -0.76 -15.34 -14.78
CA TRP A 176 -2.14 -15.72 -15.01
C TRP A 176 -3.04 -14.52 -15.34
N PHE A 177 -2.81 -13.38 -14.69
CA PHE A 177 -3.50 -12.11 -15.01
C PHE A 177 -3.13 -11.60 -16.41
N ARG A 178 -1.86 -11.67 -16.81
CA ARG A 178 -1.44 -11.33 -18.19
C ARG A 178 -2.06 -12.25 -19.24
N GLY A 179 -2.18 -13.56 -18.95
CA GLY A 179 -2.78 -14.53 -19.88
C GLY A 179 -4.28 -14.29 -20.13
N LYS A 180 -5.04 -13.87 -19.11
CA LYS A 180 -6.45 -13.53 -19.27
C LYS A 180 -6.69 -12.24 -20.08
N LEU A 181 -5.81 -11.26 -19.94
CA LEU A 181 -5.87 -9.99 -20.69
C LEU A 181 -5.56 -10.16 -22.18
N ALA A 182 -4.61 -11.04 -22.52
CA ALA A 182 -4.31 -11.37 -23.90
C ALA A 182 -5.50 -12.08 -24.60
N HIS A 183 -6.15 -13.03 -23.92
CA HIS A 183 -7.28 -13.78 -24.50
C HIS A 183 -8.58 -12.99 -24.66
N SER A 184 -8.76 -11.87 -23.96
CA SER A 184 -9.91 -10.98 -24.18
C SER A 184 -9.76 -10.08 -25.41
N THR A 185 -8.52 -9.82 -25.84
CA THR A 185 -8.23 -8.94 -26.99
C THR A 185 -8.36 -9.71 -28.30
N ASP A 186 -8.00 -11.00 -28.32
CA ASP A 186 -8.14 -11.90 -29.48
C ASP A 186 -9.59 -12.32 -29.81
N ARG A 187 -10.55 -12.09 -28.92
CA ARG A 187 -11.97 -12.38 -29.18
C ARG A 187 -12.78 -11.18 -29.66
N ALA A 188 -12.16 -10.01 -29.73
CA ALA A 188 -12.79 -8.74 -30.08
C ALA A 188 -12.28 -8.13 -31.40
N GLY A 189 -11.37 -8.82 -32.10
CA GLY A 189 -10.93 -8.51 -33.47
C GLY A 189 -11.35 -9.60 -34.43
#